data_AF-A0A923EFU9-F1
#
_entry.id   AF-A0A923EFU9-F1
#
_cell.length_a   1.000
_cell.length_b   1.000
_cell.length_c   1.000
_cell.angle_alpha   90.00
_cell.angle_beta   90.00
_cell.angle_gamma   90.00
#
_symmetry.space_group_name_H-M   'P 1'
#
loop_
_entity.id
_entity.type
_entity.pdbx_description
1 polymer ?
#
loop_
_entity_poly.entity_id
_entity_poly.type
_entity_poly.pdbx_seq_one_letter_code
_entity_poly.pdbx_strand_id
1 'polypeptide(L)'
;MTDGTFEKVKHSDNRMYGSQKLLLCGFPAPAQTKFMAILKMAGLQDVSVVWANEAHGQATLAALLALPDQSGAGSGSNLPRAIIVSGITENQLHGLMTICRKAGMQQALWAALTPTSETWPLAQLLTELQAERKALSD
;
A
#
# COMPACT_ATOMS: atom_id res chain seq x y z
N MET A 1 13.42 12.98 -15.71
CA MET A 1 13.59 11.53 -15.95
C MET A 1 14.00 10.94 -14.63
N THR A 2 13.08 10.33 -13.90
CA THR A 2 13.39 9.63 -12.66
C THR A 2 13.46 8.15 -13.03
N ASP A 3 14.68 7.63 -13.13
CA ASP A 3 14.96 6.21 -13.43
C ASP A 3 14.54 5.35 -12.23
N GLY A 4 13.24 5.10 -12.11
CA GLY A 4 12.68 4.05 -11.27
C GLY A 4 12.40 2.85 -12.16
N THR A 5 13.38 1.97 -12.36
CA THR A 5 13.15 0.70 -13.05
C THR A 5 12.29 -0.17 -12.12
N PHE A 6 11.04 -0.44 -12.51
CA PHE A 6 10.15 -1.29 -11.74
C PHE A 6 10.66 -2.74 -11.77
N GLU A 7 11.08 -3.25 -10.62
CA GLU A 7 11.53 -4.64 -10.48
C GLU A 7 10.37 -5.56 -10.11
N LYS A 8 10.32 -6.72 -10.77
CA LYS A 8 9.36 -7.77 -10.41
C LYS A 8 9.73 -8.33 -9.03
N VAL A 9 8.80 -8.23 -8.09
CA VAL A 9 8.92 -8.86 -6.77
C VAL A 9 9.01 -10.38 -6.92
N LYS A 10 10.04 -11.00 -6.34
CA LYS A 10 10.30 -12.45 -6.42
C LYS A 10 9.51 -13.19 -5.34
N HIS A 11 9.55 -14.53 -5.34
CA HIS A 11 9.04 -15.34 -4.23
C HIS A 11 10.22 -15.67 -3.31
N SER A 12 10.46 -14.82 -2.31
CA SER A 12 11.52 -15.03 -1.32
C SER A 12 11.16 -14.44 0.05
N ASP A 13 11.92 -14.80 1.08
CA ASP A 13 11.81 -14.20 2.41
C ASP A 13 12.68 -12.94 2.57
N ASN A 14 13.19 -12.39 1.46
CA ASN A 14 13.92 -11.14 1.51
C ASN A 14 13.01 -10.02 1.99
N ARG A 15 13.49 -9.28 3.00
CA ARG A 15 12.79 -8.11 3.53
C ARG A 15 12.87 -6.96 2.52
N MET A 16 11.72 -6.38 2.21
CA MET A 16 11.61 -5.21 1.34
C MET A 16 12.05 -3.95 2.09
N TYR A 17 12.34 -2.88 1.35
CA TYR A 17 12.78 -1.62 1.94
C TYR A 17 11.75 -1.01 2.90
N GLY A 18 12.24 -0.31 3.94
CA GLY A 18 11.43 0.43 4.91
C GLY A 18 11.09 -0.31 6.21
N SER A 19 10.33 0.36 7.09
CA SER A 19 9.83 -0.21 8.35
C SER A 19 8.59 -1.07 8.11
N GLN A 20 8.35 -2.10 8.93
CA GLN A 20 7.19 -3.00 8.79
C GLN A 20 5.88 -2.25 9.00
N LYS A 21 5.29 -1.76 7.92
CA LYS A 21 4.08 -0.93 7.93
C LYS A 21 3.38 -0.96 6.57
N LEU A 22 2.06 -0.75 6.60
CA LEU A 22 1.22 -0.61 5.42
C LEU A 22 0.63 0.80 5.36
N LEU A 23 0.64 1.41 4.18
CA LEU A 23 -0.11 2.63 3.88
C LEU A 23 -1.25 2.27 2.92
N LEU A 24 -2.48 2.48 3.37
CA LEU A 24 -3.71 2.05 2.69
C LEU A 24 -4.48 3.26 2.19
N CYS A 25 -4.84 3.29 0.91
CA CYS A 25 -5.51 4.43 0.27
C CYS A 25 -6.85 3.99 -0.34
N GLY A 26 -7.83 4.90 -0.37
CA GLY A 26 -9.09 4.69 -1.10
C GLY A 26 -10.03 3.64 -0.49
N PHE A 27 -9.89 3.40 0.82
CA PHE A 27 -10.79 2.51 1.55
C PHE A 27 -11.93 3.33 2.19
N PRO A 28 -13.21 2.98 1.93
CA PRO A 28 -14.31 3.55 2.68
C PRO A 28 -14.27 3.04 4.12
N ALA A 29 -14.72 3.86 5.09
CA ALA A 29 -14.64 3.53 6.52
C ALA A 29 -15.18 2.13 6.87
N PRO A 30 -16.35 1.67 6.35
CA PRO A 30 -16.87 0.34 6.65
C PRO A 30 -16.02 -0.82 6.09
N ALA A 31 -15.16 -0.56 5.11
CA ALA A 31 -14.28 -1.58 4.55
C ALA A 31 -12.98 -1.75 5.34
N GLN A 32 -12.61 -0.80 6.19
CA GLN A 32 -11.36 -0.84 6.96
C GLN A 32 -11.32 -2.04 7.92
N THR A 33 -12.41 -2.27 8.68
CA THR A 33 -12.52 -3.42 9.59
C THR A 33 -12.38 -4.75 8.85
N LYS A 34 -12.97 -4.87 7.64
CA LYS A 34 -12.83 -6.07 6.81
C LYS A 34 -11.39 -6.27 6.35
N PHE A 35 -10.69 -5.19 6.01
CA PHE A 35 -9.28 -5.27 5.63
C PHE A 35 -8.38 -5.66 6.80
N MET A 36 -8.65 -5.18 8.02
CA MET A 36 -7.92 -5.64 9.21
C MET A 36 -8.08 -7.15 9.44
N ALA A 37 -9.27 -7.71 9.18
CA ALA A 37 -9.47 -9.16 9.21
C ALA A 37 -8.66 -9.88 8.12
N ILE A 38 -8.49 -9.26 6.93
CA ILE A 38 -7.61 -9.78 5.87
C ILE A 38 -6.16 -9.80 6.31
N LEU A 39 -5.66 -8.75 6.97
CA LEU A 39 -4.30 -8.72 7.52
C LEU A 39 -4.09 -9.84 8.55
N LYS A 40 -5.08 -10.08 9.41
CA LYS A 40 -5.05 -11.20 10.35
C LYS A 40 -4.96 -12.55 9.65
N MET A 41 -5.79 -12.78 8.63
CA MET A 41 -5.72 -14.01 7.83
C MET A 41 -4.38 -14.17 7.10
N ALA A 42 -3.73 -13.06 6.75
CA ALA A 42 -2.41 -13.05 6.12
C ALA A 42 -1.25 -13.22 7.10
N GLY A 43 -1.51 -13.31 8.42
CA GLY A 43 -0.45 -13.35 9.42
C GLY A 43 0.28 -12.00 9.59
N LEU A 44 -0.36 -10.90 9.19
CA LEU A 44 0.18 -9.53 9.23
C LEU A 44 -0.54 -8.65 10.26
N GLN A 45 -1.18 -9.25 11.27
CA GLN A 45 -1.91 -8.52 12.31
C GLN A 45 -1.04 -7.58 13.15
N ASP A 46 0.26 -7.87 13.25
CA ASP A 46 1.23 -7.09 14.02
C ASP A 46 1.91 -6.00 13.17
N VAL A 47 1.60 -5.93 11.87
CA VAL A 47 2.10 -4.89 10.97
C VAL A 47 1.26 -3.64 11.15
N SER A 48 1.90 -2.52 11.48
CA SER A 48 1.20 -1.23 11.63
C SER A 48 0.55 -0.79 10.33
N VAL A 49 -0.57 -0.09 10.43
CA VAL A 49 -1.38 0.37 9.31
C VAL A 49 -1.64 1.86 9.44
N VAL A 50 -1.52 2.58 8.32
CA VAL A 50 -1.94 3.98 8.19
C VAL A 50 -2.98 4.07 7.08
N TRP A 51 -4.10 4.73 7.36
CA TRP A 51 -5.19 4.97 6.43
C TRP A 51 -5.05 6.36 5.83
N ALA A 52 -4.60 6.41 4.58
CA ALA A 52 -4.42 7.66 3.87
C ALA A 52 -5.75 8.21 3.33
N ASN A 53 -5.90 9.53 3.43
CA ASN A 53 -7.00 10.28 2.82
C ASN A 53 -6.45 11.46 2.00
N GLU A 54 -7.37 12.23 1.42
CA GLU A 54 -7.10 13.33 0.51
C GLU A 54 -6.21 14.42 1.13
N ALA A 55 -6.29 14.64 2.45
CA ALA A 55 -5.45 15.60 3.16
C ALA A 55 -3.96 15.21 3.18
N HIS A 56 -3.65 13.94 2.95
CA HIS A 56 -2.29 13.42 2.91
C HIS A 56 -1.63 13.50 1.53
N GLY A 57 -2.34 13.96 0.49
CA GLY A 57 -1.85 13.88 -0.90
C GLY A 57 -0.48 14.54 -1.14
N GLN A 58 -0.17 15.64 -0.44
CA GLN A 58 1.10 16.36 -0.56
C GLN A 58 2.18 15.89 0.43
N ALA A 59 1.83 15.04 1.40
CA ALA A 59 2.80 14.46 2.32
C ALA A 59 3.63 13.38 1.62
N THR A 60 4.91 13.30 1.97
CA THR A 60 5.79 12.25 1.46
C THR A 60 5.41 10.88 2.03
N LEU A 61 5.69 9.80 1.31
CA LEU A 61 5.45 8.45 1.81
C LEU A 61 6.19 8.19 3.13
N ALA A 62 7.43 8.68 3.26
CA ALA A 62 8.21 8.58 4.50
C ALA A 62 7.50 9.26 5.69
N ALA A 63 6.96 10.47 5.49
CA ALA A 63 6.23 11.17 6.54
C ALA A 63 4.94 10.42 6.94
N LEU A 64 4.22 9.87 5.97
CA LEU A 64 3.00 9.08 6.24
C LEU A 64 3.31 7.77 6.96
N LEU A 65 4.40 7.09 6.59
CA LEU A 65 4.86 5.88 7.26
C LEU A 65 5.47 6.16 8.65
N ALA A 66 5.78 7.42 8.99
CA ALA A 66 6.17 7.82 10.34
C ALA A 66 4.95 8.02 11.27
N LEU A 67 3.74 8.10 10.74
CA LEU A 67 2.54 8.27 11.56
C LEU A 67 2.28 7.06 12.48
N PRO A 68 1.64 7.28 13.66
CA PRO A 68 1.22 6.19 14.54
C PRO A 68 0.35 5.15 13.85
N ASP A 69 0.34 3.93 14.39
CA ASP A 69 -0.59 2.89 13.93
C ASP A 69 -2.04 3.37 14.02
N GLN A 70 -2.86 2.92 13.07
CA GLN A 70 -4.27 3.30 12.88
C GLN A 70 -4.51 4.80 12.61
N SER A 71 -3.49 5.58 12.27
CA SER A 71 -3.70 6.96 11.82
C SER A 71 -4.66 7.01 10.63
N GLY A 72 -5.68 7.88 10.70
CA GLY A 72 -6.74 8.00 9.70
C GLY A 72 -7.84 6.94 9.76
N ALA A 73 -7.79 6.01 10.72
CA ALA A 73 -8.83 4.99 10.88
C ALA A 73 -10.21 5.61 11.12
N GLY A 74 -11.25 4.92 10.65
CA GLY A 74 -12.64 5.37 10.75
C GLY A 74 -13.05 6.45 9.74
N SER A 75 -12.08 7.06 9.05
CA SER A 75 -12.35 8.02 7.97
C SER A 75 -12.22 7.36 6.60
N GLY A 76 -13.27 7.43 5.79
CA GLY A 76 -13.22 6.96 4.41
C GLY A 76 -12.37 7.89 3.53
N SER A 77 -11.91 7.38 2.38
CA SER A 77 -11.21 8.17 1.38
C SER A 77 -11.70 7.84 -0.04
N ASN A 78 -11.74 8.85 -0.90
CA ASN A 78 -12.00 8.72 -2.34
C ASN A 78 -10.72 8.68 -3.18
N LEU A 79 -9.55 8.59 -2.54
CA LEU A 79 -8.30 8.34 -3.27
C LEU A 79 -8.39 7.06 -4.10
N PRO A 80 -7.58 6.93 -5.17
CA PRO A 80 -7.38 5.66 -5.85
C PRO A 80 -7.05 4.56 -4.85
N ARG A 81 -7.72 3.40 -4.98
CA ARG A 81 -7.49 2.28 -4.08
C ARG A 81 -6.09 1.72 -4.28
N ALA A 82 -5.24 1.88 -3.28
CA ALA A 82 -3.85 1.43 -3.31
C ALA A 82 -3.43 0.82 -1.97
N ILE A 83 -2.51 -0.15 -2.03
CA ILE A 83 -1.86 -0.77 -0.88
C ILE A 83 -0.36 -0.61 -1.10
N ILE A 84 0.26 0.26 -0.31
CA ILE A 84 1.70 0.49 -0.33
C ILE A 84 2.30 -0.29 0.85
N VAL A 85 3.23 -1.19 0.53
CA VAL A 85 3.88 -2.05 1.52
C VAL A 85 5.30 -1.55 1.84
N SER A 86 5.67 -1.61 3.10
CA SER A 86 6.98 -1.23 3.60
C SER A 86 7.48 -2.29 4.59
N GLY A 87 8.75 -2.69 4.48
CA GLY A 87 9.44 -3.55 5.44
C GLY A 87 8.94 -4.99 5.59
N ILE A 88 7.88 -5.41 4.89
CA ILE A 88 7.42 -6.81 4.86
C ILE A 88 8.31 -7.64 3.91
N THR A 89 8.23 -8.97 4.00
CA THR A 89 8.92 -9.85 3.04
C THR A 89 8.16 -9.96 1.72
N GLU A 90 8.85 -10.35 0.64
CA GLU A 90 8.19 -10.58 -0.64
C GLU A 90 7.11 -11.68 -0.53
N ASN A 91 7.38 -12.75 0.21
CA ASN A 91 6.41 -13.81 0.49
C ASN A 91 5.18 -13.28 1.27
N GLN A 92 5.38 -12.39 2.23
CA GLN A 92 4.27 -11.73 2.94
C GLN A 92 3.42 -10.88 1.99
N LEU A 93 4.04 -10.15 1.05
CA LEU A 93 3.32 -9.42 0.01
C LEU A 93 2.49 -10.37 -0.86
N HIS A 94 3.07 -11.45 -1.39
CA HIS A 94 2.36 -12.42 -2.23
C HIS A 94 1.20 -13.10 -1.48
N GLY A 95 1.40 -13.43 -0.20
CA GLY A 95 0.37 -13.98 0.67
C GLY A 95 -0.80 -13.00 0.86
N LEU A 96 -0.49 -11.74 1.18
CA LEU A 96 -1.49 -10.69 1.32
C LEU A 96 -2.29 -10.48 0.03
N MET A 97 -1.61 -10.34 -1.12
CA MET A 97 -2.26 -10.20 -2.44
C MET A 97 -3.19 -11.39 -2.74
N THR A 98 -2.78 -12.60 -2.39
CA THR A 98 -3.57 -13.81 -2.57
C THR A 98 -4.84 -13.81 -1.72
N ILE A 99 -4.74 -13.39 -0.45
CA ILE A 99 -5.89 -13.34 0.44
C ILE A 99 -6.84 -12.21 0.04
N CYS A 100 -6.33 -11.04 -0.31
CA CYS A 100 -7.14 -9.94 -0.87
C CYS A 100 -7.96 -10.43 -2.09
N ARG A 101 -7.33 -11.15 -3.02
CA ARG A 101 -8.00 -11.72 -4.20
C ARG A 101 -9.08 -12.74 -3.81
N LYS A 102 -8.78 -13.65 -2.88
CA LYS A 102 -9.75 -14.65 -2.37
C LYS A 102 -10.93 -14.01 -1.65
N ALA A 103 -10.72 -12.89 -0.97
CA ALA A 103 -11.76 -12.13 -0.28
C ALA A 103 -12.63 -11.27 -1.22
N GLY A 104 -12.46 -11.38 -2.54
CA GLY A 104 -13.22 -10.62 -3.54
C GLY A 104 -12.86 -9.13 -3.58
N MET A 105 -11.71 -8.74 -3.03
CA MET A 105 -11.26 -7.36 -3.07
C MET A 105 -10.98 -6.96 -4.51
N GLN A 106 -11.69 -5.92 -4.96
CA GLN A 106 -11.51 -5.32 -6.28
C GLN A 106 -10.08 -4.82 -6.46
N GLN A 107 -9.64 -4.74 -7.72
CA GLN A 107 -8.29 -4.40 -8.16
C GLN A 107 -7.72 -3.17 -7.42
N ALA A 108 -6.99 -3.42 -6.34
CA ALA A 108 -6.15 -2.42 -5.69
C ALA A 108 -4.87 -2.23 -6.52
N LEU A 109 -4.37 -1.01 -6.55
CA LEU A 109 -2.99 -0.73 -6.96
C LEU A 109 -2.04 -1.21 -5.87
N TRP A 110 -0.88 -1.71 -6.25
CA TRP A 110 0.12 -2.22 -5.31
C TRP A 110 1.44 -1.51 -5.55
N ALA A 111 2.11 -1.13 -4.46
CA ALA A 111 3.46 -0.59 -4.53
C ALA A 111 4.31 -1.10 -3.38
N ALA A 112 5.57 -1.36 -3.67
CA ALA A 112 6.63 -1.53 -2.70
C ALA A 112 7.27 -0.17 -2.42
N LEU A 113 7.49 0.18 -1.16
CA LEU A 113 8.33 1.33 -0.83
C LEU A 113 9.75 1.08 -1.35
N THR A 114 10.37 2.09 -1.94
CA THR A 114 11.78 2.07 -2.37
C THR A 114 12.48 3.32 -1.82
N PRO A 115 13.83 3.34 -1.78
CA PRO A 115 14.57 4.55 -1.42
C PRO A 115 14.22 5.75 -2.29
N THR A 116 13.84 5.52 -3.55
CA THR A 116 13.40 6.59 -4.45
C THR A 116 12.00 7.08 -4.09
N SER A 117 11.03 6.16 -3.96
CA SER A 117 9.62 6.52 -3.79
C SER A 117 9.30 7.07 -2.40
N GLU A 118 10.11 6.77 -1.37
CA GLU A 118 9.84 7.26 -0.01
C GLU A 118 9.77 8.80 0.10
N THR A 119 10.50 9.49 -0.78
CA THR A 119 10.56 10.95 -0.85
C THR A 119 9.42 11.56 -1.65
N TRP A 120 8.65 10.75 -2.37
CA TRP A 120 7.59 11.23 -3.25
C TRP A 120 6.33 11.59 -2.47
N PRO A 121 5.59 12.64 -2.87
CA PRO A 121 4.24 12.87 -2.40
C PRO A 121 3.32 11.69 -2.72
N LEU A 122 2.39 11.37 -1.81
CA LEU A 122 1.41 10.30 -2.05
C LEU A 122 0.64 10.49 -3.36
N ALA A 123 0.22 11.71 -3.67
CA ALA A 123 -0.50 12.01 -4.90
C ALA A 123 0.31 11.68 -6.16
N GLN A 124 1.63 11.90 -6.12
CA GLN A 124 2.52 11.54 -7.23
C GLN A 124 2.56 10.02 -7.42
N LEU A 125 2.80 9.24 -6.36
CA LEU A 125 2.81 7.78 -6.45
C LEU A 125 1.49 7.24 -7.02
N LEU A 126 0.35 7.74 -6.52
CA LEU A 126 -0.96 7.28 -6.98
C LEU A 126 -1.20 7.60 -8.46
N THR A 127 -0.70 8.76 -8.94
CA THR A 127 -0.78 9.15 -10.34
C THR A 127 0.00 8.17 -11.23
N GLU A 128 1.24 7.83 -10.86
CA GLU A 128 2.08 6.88 -11.60
C GLU A 128 1.43 5.48 -11.65
N LEU A 129 0.97 4.97 -10.50
CA LEU A 129 0.33 3.65 -10.43
C LEU A 129 -0.95 3.58 -11.28
N GLN A 130 -1.72 4.67 -11.34
CA GLN A 130 -2.90 4.74 -12.20
C GLN A 130 -2.53 4.79 -13.69
N ALA A 131 -1.47 5.52 -14.05
CA ALA A 131 -1.00 5.61 -15.43
C ALA A 131 -0.53 4.23 -15.94
N GLU A 132 0.24 3.51 -15.14
CA GLU A 132 0.71 2.16 -15.47
C GLU A 132 -0.44 1.18 -15.66
N ARG A 133 -1.41 1.17 -14.74
CA ARG A 133 -2.54 0.25 -14.85
C ARG A 133 -3.36 0.50 -16.11
N LYS A 134 -3.51 1.76 -16.53
CA LYS A 134 -4.19 2.09 -17.79
C LYS A 134 -3.42 1.51 -18.97
N ALA A 135 -2.09 1.71 -19.02
CA ALA A 135 -1.24 1.18 -20.08
C ALA A 135 -1.21 -0.35 -20.18
N LEU A 136 -1.47 -1.07 -19.07
CA LEU A 136 -1.56 -2.54 -19.05
C LEU A 136 -2.97 -3.08 -19.38
N SER A 137 -3.97 -2.20 -19.45
CA SER A 137 -5.37 -2.55 -19.73
C SER A 137 -5.82 -2.16 -21.15
N ASP A 138 -4.96 -1.46 -21.90
CA ASP A 138 -5.10 -1.13 -23.33
C ASP A 138 -4.51 -2.25 -24.21
#